data_AF-A0A3S1NBS8-F1
#
_entry.id   AF-A0A3S1NBS8-F1
#
_cell.length_a   1.000
_cell.length_b   1.000
_cell.length_c   1.000
_cell.angle_alpha   90.00
_cell.angle_beta   90.00
_cell.angle_gamma   90.00
#
_symmetry.space_group_name_H-M   'P 1'
#
loop_
_entity.id
_entity.type
_entity.pdbx_description
1 polymer ?
#
loop_
_entity_poly.entity_id
_entity_poly.type
_entity_poly.pdbx_seq_one_letter_code
_entity_poly.pdbx_strand_id
1 'polypeptide(L)' 'MRQEVGRYRCRGSDGREYIVVEYQNMVAFDGMSGRQYRPGTKELRLEHGGAVNFIDENTFQILSTDEIIQKVD' A
#
# COMPACT_ATOMS: atom_id res chain seq x y z
N MET A 1 -10.28 2.75 10.83
CA MET A 1 -10.22 3.82 9.81
C MET A 1 -9.00 3.56 8.94
N ARG A 2 -9.08 3.77 7.63
CA ARG A 2 -7.94 3.59 6.72
C ARG A 2 -7.42 4.96 6.30
N GLN A 3 -6.12 5.16 6.31
CA GLN A 3 -5.48 6.40 5.91
C GLN A 3 -4.41 6.12 4.86
N GLU A 4 -4.35 6.90 3.79
CA GLU A 4 -3.23 6.87 2.85
C GLU A 4 -1.98 7.47 3.50
N VAL A 5 -0.88 6.72 3.48
CA VAL A 5 0.41 7.10 4.09
C VAL A 5 1.56 7.12 3.08
N GLY A 6 1.34 6.58 1.88
CA GLY A 6 2.33 6.59 0.81
C GLY A 6 1.68 6.38 -0.55
N ARG A 7 2.27 6.96 -1.59
CA ARG A 7 1.85 6.82 -2.98
C ARG A 7 3.09 6.77 -3.87
N TYR A 8 3.22 5.72 -4.66
CA TYR A 8 4.43 5.41 -5.42
C TYR A 8 4.07 5.21 -6.90
N ARG A 9 4.74 5.94 -7.79
CA ARG A 9 4.69 5.63 -9.21
C ARG A 9 5.58 4.43 -9.47
N CYS A 10 5.04 3.46 -10.18
CA CYS A 10 5.71 2.24 -10.53
C CYS A 10 5.57 1.97 -12.03
N ARG A 11 6.47 1.16 -12.57
CA ARG A 11 6.48 0.76 -13.97
C ARG A 11 6.71 -0.74 -14.09
N GLY A 12 5.91 -1.40 -14.93
CA GLY A 12 6.07 -2.80 -15.29
C GLY A 12 7.16 -3.02 -16.33
N SER A 13 7.56 -4.27 -16.53
CA SER A 13 8.56 -4.65 -17.53
C SER A 13 8.14 -4.34 -18.97
N ASP A 14 6.84 -4.27 -19.23
CA ASP A 14 6.24 -3.91 -20.52
C ASP A 14 6.20 -2.39 -20.77
N GLY A 15 6.62 -1.58 -19.79
CA GLY A 15 6.59 -0.13 -19.85
C GLY A 15 5.29 0.51 -19.37
N ARG A 16 4.30 -0.27 -18.95
CA ARG A 16 3.05 0.24 -18.40
C ARG A 16 3.27 0.86 -17.02
N GLU A 17 2.59 1.98 -16.77
CA GLU A 17 2.66 2.69 -15.50
C GLU A 17 1.55 2.26 -14.55
N TYR A 18 1.90 2.21 -13.26
CA TYR A 18 1.04 1.82 -12.15
C TYR A 18 1.23 2.78 -10.99
N ILE A 19 0.17 2.95 -10.19
CA ILE A 19 0.25 3.67 -8.93
C ILE A 19 -0.02 2.68 -7.80
N VAL A 20 0.97 2.51 -6.93
CA VAL A 20 0.84 1.75 -5.68
C VAL A 20 0.60 2.72 -4.54
N VAL A 21 -0.42 2.46 -3.74
CA VAL A 21 -0.82 3.27 -2.59
C VAL A 21 -0.64 2.42 -1.33
N GLU A 22 0.09 2.96 -0.36
CA GLU A 22 0.25 2.41 0.98
C GLU A 22 -0.80 3.01 1.90
N TYR A 23 -1.56 2.14 2.54
CA TYR A 23 -2.59 2.52 3.49
C TYR A 23 -2.25 1.99 4.89
N GLN A 24 -2.42 2.84 5.88
CA GLN A 24 -2.32 2.52 7.30
C GLN A 24 -3.72 2.34 7.87
N ASN A 25 -4.02 1.15 8.38
CA ASN A 25 -5.20 0.97 9.21
C ASN A 25 -4.93 1.59 10.59
N MET A 26 -5.81 2.50 11.01
CA MET A 26 -5.85 3.10 12.33
C MET A 26 -6.84 2.33 13.20
N VAL A 27 -6.34 1.78 14.31
CA VAL A 27 -7.10 0.99 15.28
C VAL A 27 -7.48 1.88 16.45
N ALA A 28 -8.77 1.86 16.81
CA ALA A 28 -9.24 2.54 18.01
C ALA A 28 -8.85 1.71 19.24
N PHE A 29 -8.27 2.37 20.23
CA PHE A 29 -7.99 1.83 21.54
C PHE A 29 -8.76 2.66 22.57
N ASP A 30 -9.72 2.02 23.23
CA ASP A 30 -10.52 2.64 24.29
C ASP A 30 -9.88 2.29 25.64
N GLY A 31 -9.10 3.23 26.18
CA GLY A 31 -8.44 3.10 27.48
C GLY A 31 -9.05 4.01 28.54
N MET A 32 -8.54 3.92 29.77
CA MET A 32 -9.01 4.78 30.88
C MET A 32 -8.82 6.29 30.63
N SER A 33 -7.90 6.66 29.73
CA SER A 33 -7.65 8.05 29.32
C SER A 33 -8.52 8.50 28.14
N GLY A 34 -9.50 7.70 27.72
CA GLY A 34 -10.35 7.95 26.56
C GLY A 34 -9.91 7.21 25.29
N ARG A 35 -10.63 7.49 24.20
CA ARG A 35 -10.43 6.85 22.89
C ARG A 35 -9.22 7.44 22.18
N GLN A 36 -8.27 6.58 21.82
CA GLN A 36 -7.10 6.94 21.02
C GLN A 36 -7.09 6.14 19.72
N TYR A 37 -6.53 6.70 18.65
CA TYR A 37 -6.26 5.95 17.42
C TYR A 37 -4.77 5.68 17.30
N ARG A 38 -4.42 4.42 17.03
CA ARG A 38 -3.03 3.97 16.90
C ARG A 38 -2.80 3.34 15.51
N PRO A 39 -1.61 3.51 14.92
CA PRO A 39 -1.24 2.79 13.71
C PRO A 39 -1.31 1.27 13.94
N GLY A 40 -2.02 0.57 13.07
CA GLY A 40 -2.13 -0.88 13.02
C GLY A 40 -1.44 -1.47 11.80
N THR A 41 -2.12 -2.36 11.07
CA THR A 41 -1.57 -3.02 9.89
C THR A 41 -1.49 -2.08 8.69
N LYS A 42 -0.43 -2.23 7.90
CA LYS A 42 -0.27 -1.57 6.61
C LYS A 42 -0.71 -2.47 5.46
N GLU A 43 -1.17 -1.86 4.38
CA GLU A 43 -1.62 -2.56 3.19
C GLU A 43 -1.20 -1.80 1.93
N LEU A 44 -0.73 -2.52 0.92
CA LEU A 44 -0.41 -1.97 -0.39
C LEU A 44 -1.49 -2.37 -1.40
N ARG A 45 -1.95 -1.40 -2.19
CA ARG A 45 -2.89 -1.64 -3.29
C ARG A 45 -2.55 -0.79 -4.50
N LEU A 46 -2.96 -1.22 -5.68
CA LEU A 46 -3.05 -0.34 -6.82
C LEU A 46 -4.10 0.74 -6.55
N GLU A 47 -3.97 1.91 -7.18
CA GLU A 47 -4.94 3.02 -7.05
C GLU A 47 -6.39 2.59 -7.34
N HIS A 48 -6.59 1.65 -8.26
CA HIS A 48 -7.91 1.09 -8.60
C HIS A 48 -8.34 -0.08 -7.67
N GLY A 49 -7.61 -0.33 -6.58
CA GLY A 49 -7.98 -1.29 -5.54
C GLY A 49 -7.39 -2.70 -5.69
N GLY A 50 -6.62 -2.97 -6.76
CA GLY A 50 -5.93 -4.25 -6.97
C GLY A 50 -4.94 -4.56 -5.83
N ALA A 51 -4.86 -5.81 -5.41
CA ALA A 51 -3.93 -6.22 -4.35
C ALA A 51 -2.49 -6.28 -4.86
N VAL A 52 -1.55 -5.87 -4.02
CA VAL A 52 -0.11 -5.84 -4.33
C VAL A 52 0.69 -6.42 -3.16
N ASN A 53 1.65 -7.29 -3.47
CA ASN A 53 2.63 -7.79 -2.51
C ASN A 53 3.86 -6.89 -2.52
N PHE A 54 4.43 -6.67 -1.34
CA PHE A 54 5.75 -6.10 -1.17
C PHE A 54 6.82 -7.18 -1.43
N ILE A 55 7.82 -6.87 -2.26
CA ILE A 55 9.01 -7.70 -2.45
C ILE A 55 10.19 -7.04 -1.74
N ASP A 56 10.49 -5.81 -2.13
CA ASP A 56 11.55 -4.98 -1.54
C ASP A 56 11.19 -3.49 -1.64
N GLU A 57 12.11 -2.62 -1.20
CA GLU A 57 11.88 -1.16 -1.11
C GLU A 57 11.45 -0.52 -2.44
N ASN A 58 11.84 -1.10 -3.58
CA ASN A 58 11.56 -0.57 -4.91
C ASN A 58 10.69 -1.50 -5.76
N THR A 59 10.39 -2.71 -5.30
CA THR A 59 9.74 -3.75 -6.10
C THR A 59 8.45 -4.26 -5.47
N PHE A 60 7.42 -4.39 -6.31
CA PHE A 60 6.13 -4.92 -5.94
C PHE A 60 5.62 -5.96 -6.94
N GLN A 61 4.69 -6.79 -6.51
CA GLN A 61 4.03 -7.80 -7.35
C GLN A 61 2.52 -7.58 -7.34
N ILE A 62 1.91 -7.47 -8.52
CA ILE A 62 0.46 -7.42 -8.68
C ILE A 62 -0.11 -8.84 -8.56
N LEU A 63 -0.91 -9.13 -7.54
CA LEU A 63 -1.36 -10.50 -7.25
C LEU A 63 -2.26 -11.08 -8.36
N SER A 64 -3.05 -10.24 -9.05
CA SER A 64 -4.00 -10.72 -10.06
C SER A 64 -3.34 -11.12 -11.38
N THR A 65 -2.13 -10.61 -11.66
CA THR A 65 -1.43 -10.82 -12.94
C THR A 65 -0.06 -11.46 -12.78
N ASP A 66 0.41 -11.65 -11.54
CA ASP A 66 1.78 -12.07 -11.22
C ASP A 66 2.86 -11.11 -11.77
N GLU A 67 2.47 -9.87 -12.10
CA GLU A 67 3.34 -8.89 -12.74
C GLU A 67 4.20 -8.17 -11.71
N ILE A 68 5.50 -8.04 -12.02
CA ILE A 68 6.46 -7.30 -11.21
C ILE A 68 6.53 -5.85 -11.69
N ILE A 69 6.36 -4.91 -10.77
CA ILE A 69 6.43 -3.47 -11.03
C ILE A 69 7.46 -2.84 -10.10
N GLN A 70 8.18 -1.83 -10.60
CA GLN A 70 9.26 -1.16 -9.88
C GLN A 70 8.99 0.33 -9.73
N LYS A 71 9.33 0.93 -8.58
CA LYS A 71 9.25 2.37 -8.37
C LYS A 71 10.08 3.13 -9.40
N VAL A 72 9.57 4.26 -9.87
CA VAL A 72 10.26 5.14 -10.84
C VAL A 72 10.62 6.52 -10.29
N ASP A 73 10.28 6.80 -9.04
CA ASP A 73 10.59 8.04 -8.32
C ASP A 73 11.64 7.81 -7.23
#